data_AF-A0A9E4B8H6-F1
#
_entry.id   AF-A0A9E4B8H6-F1
#
_cell.length_a   1.000
_cell.length_b   1.000
_cell.length_c   1.000
_cell.angle_alpha   90.00
_cell.angle_beta   90.00
_cell.angle_gamma   90.00
#
_symmetry.space_group_name_H-M   'P 1'
#
loop_
_entity.id
_entity.type
_entity.pdbx_description
1 polymer ?
#
loop_
_entity_poly.entity_id
_entity_poly.type
_entity_poly.pdbx_seq_one_letter_code
_entity_poly.pdbx_strand_id
1 'polypeptide(L)' 'MTPYFDPLLAKVIGTGATREQAIGRTLVGVKAFDIQGVATNRELLQNVLGSEPFIAGRLHTGLLDELR' A
#
# COMPACT_ATOMS: atom_id res chain seq x y z
N MET A 1 16.76 12.95 -0.65
CA MET A 1 15.41 13.58 -0.74
C MET A 1 15.57 15.05 -0.41
N THR A 2 15.22 15.96 -1.33
CA THR A 2 15.16 17.40 -1.04
C THR A 2 13.73 17.76 -0.63
N PRO A 3 13.53 18.72 0.28
CA PRO A 3 12.19 19.03 0.81
C PRO A 3 11.32 19.85 -0.15
N TYR A 4 11.79 20.13 -1.36
CA TYR A 4 11.14 21.06 -2.29
C TYR A 4 10.09 20.41 -3.19
N PHE A 5 10.02 19.08 -3.21
CA PHE A 5 9.12 18.30 -4.07
C PHE A 5 8.34 17.26 -3.28
N ASP A 6 7.34 16.68 -3.93
CA ASP A 6 6.56 15.57 -3.40
C ASP A 6 7.47 14.37 -3.03
N PRO A 7 7.30 13.74 -1.85
CA PRO A 7 8.16 12.65 -1.39
C PRO A 7 7.91 11.29 -2.08
N LEU A 8 7.29 11.25 -3.26
CA LEU A 8 7.02 10.02 -3.99
C LEU A 8 8.31 9.32 -4.44
N LEU A 9 8.51 8.10 -3.95
CA LEU A 9 9.61 7.21 -4.37
C LEU A 9 9.23 6.34 -5.56
N ALA A 10 8.06 5.69 -5.51
CA ALA A 10 7.62 4.73 -6.51
C ALA A 10 6.11 4.52 -6.48
N LYS A 11 5.56 3.99 -7.58
CA LYS A 11 4.20 3.47 -7.67
C LYS A 11 4.25 1.96 -7.90
N VAL A 12 3.54 1.20 -7.07
CA VAL A 12 3.47 -0.27 -7.16
C VAL A 12 2.09 -0.66 -7.64
N ILE A 13 2.02 -1.47 -8.70
CA ILE A 13 0.76 -1.85 -9.36
C ILE A 13 0.74 -3.37 -9.48
N GLY A 14 -0.13 -4.05 -8.72
CA GLY A 14 -0.41 -5.47 -8.89
C GLY A 14 -1.65 -5.70 -9.76
N THR A 15 -1.53 -6.60 -10.73
CA THR A 15 -2.64 -7.01 -11.62
C THR A 15 -3.00 -8.46 -11.35
N GLY A 16 -4.27 -8.82 -11.44
CA GLY A 16 -4.76 -10.19 -11.21
C GLY A 16 -6.13 -10.39 -11.85
N ALA A 17 -6.54 -11.65 -12.04
CA ALA A 17 -7.86 -11.97 -12.57
C ALA A 17 -8.98 -11.73 -11.55
N THR A 18 -8.63 -11.72 -10.25
CA THR A 18 -9.53 -11.38 -9.15
C THR A 18 -8.95 -10.26 -8.29
N ARG A 19 -9.81 -9.65 -7.48
CA ARG A 19 -9.43 -8.61 -6.52
C ARG A 19 -8.38 -9.12 -5.55
N GLU A 20 -8.57 -10.32 -5.01
CA GLU A 20 -7.68 -10.96 -4.02
C GLU A 20 -6.31 -11.22 -4.64
N GLN A 21 -6.26 -11.66 -5.90
CA GLN A 21 -5.00 -11.84 -6.63
C GLN A 21 -4.26 -10.52 -6.85
N ALA A 22 -4.97 -9.47 -7.26
CA ALA A 22 -4.38 -8.15 -7.46
C ALA A 22 -3.85 -7.55 -6.14
N ILE A 23 -4.63 -7.67 -5.05
CA ILE A 23 -4.23 -7.25 -3.71
C ILE A 23 -3.00 -8.03 -3.23
N GLY A 24 -3.03 -9.36 -3.33
CA GLY A 24 -1.91 -10.22 -2.91
C GLY A 24 -0.62 -9.92 -3.66
N ARG A 25 -0.69 -9.73 -4.99
CA ARG A 25 0.48 -9.35 -5.80
C ARG A 25 1.00 -7.97 -5.45
N THR A 26 0.11 -7.00 -5.22
CA THR A 26 0.51 -5.65 -4.78
C THR A 26 1.20 -5.72 -3.40
N LEU A 27 0.64 -6.49 -2.46
CA LEU A 27 1.21 -6.68 -1.13
C LEU A 27 2.60 -7.33 -1.18
N VAL A 28 2.79 -8.35 -2.01
CA VAL A 28 4.11 -8.96 -2.25
C VAL A 28 5.08 -7.92 -2.82
N GLY A 29 4.67 -7.15 -3.82
CA GLY A 29 5.49 -6.08 -4.40
C GLY A 29 5.92 -5.04 -3.36
N VAL A 30 4.99 -4.58 -2.52
CA VAL A 30 5.27 -3.63 -1.43
C VAL A 30 6.23 -4.23 -0.41
N LYS A 31 6.05 -5.50 -0.01
CA LYS A 31 6.92 -6.20 0.95
C LYS A 31 8.34 -6.42 0.44
N ALA A 32 8.50 -6.61 -0.87
CA ALA A 32 9.79 -6.88 -1.50
C ALA A 32 10.71 -5.65 -1.58
N PHE A 33 10.20 -4.44 -1.37
CA PHE A 33 11.05 -3.24 -1.35
C PHE A 33 12.01 -3.27 -0.17
N ASP A 34 13.30 -3.26 -0.47
CA ASP A 34 14.35 -2.93 0.48
C ASP A 34 14.82 -1.49 0.22
N ILE A 35 14.39 -0.56 1.08
CA ILE A 35 14.69 0.87 0.97
C ILE A 35 15.41 1.29 2.26
N GLN A 36 16.65 1.71 2.12
CA GLN A 36 17.52 2.12 3.21
C GLN A 36 17.77 3.63 3.18
N GLY A 37 18.04 4.23 4.35
CA GLY A 37 18.42 5.65 4.47
C GLY A 37 17.28 6.66 4.49
N VAL A 38 16.03 6.25 4.25
CA VAL A 38 14.83 7.08 4.41
C VAL A 38 13.68 6.26 4.99
N ALA A 39 12.88 6.89 5.85
CA ALA A 39 11.60 6.31 6.27
C ALA A 39 10.62 6.28 5.08
N THR A 40 9.74 5.28 5.05
CA THR A 40 8.75 5.11 3.97
C THR A 40 7.37 4.80 4.54
N ASN A 41 6.33 4.94 3.73
CA ASN A 41 4.95 4.58 4.08
C ASN A 41 4.64 3.08 3.83
N ARG A 42 5.65 2.22 3.70
CA ARG A 42 5.51 0.80 3.34
C ARG A 42 4.65 0.01 4.33
N GLU A 43 4.78 0.26 5.63
CA GLU A 43 4.00 -0.43 6.67
C GLU A 43 2.51 -0.04 6.61
N LEU A 44 2.22 1.25 6.43
CA LEU A 44 0.86 1.73 6.23
C LEU A 44 0.19 1.04 5.02
N LEU A 45 0.90 0.97 3.89
CA LEU A 45 0.40 0.30 2.69
C LEU A 45 0.14 -1.19 2.93
N GLN A 46 1.01 -1.89 3.67
CA GLN A 46 0.80 -3.30 4.03
C GLN A 46 -0.42 -3.49 4.93
N ASN A 47 -0.61 -2.63 5.92
CA ASN A 47 -1.76 -2.69 6.83
C ASN A 47 -3.08 -2.47 6.07
N VAL A 48 -3.13 -1.47 5.18
CA VAL A 48 -4.31 -1.21 4.34
C VAL A 48 -4.60 -2.41 3.44
N LEU A 49 -3.61 -2.87 2.67
CA LEU A 49 -3.76 -3.99 1.72
C LEU A 49 -4.12 -5.32 2.43
N GLY A 50 -3.68 -5.51 3.67
CA GLY A 50 -3.95 -6.68 4.48
C GLY A 50 -5.21 -6.59 5.35
N SER A 51 -5.86 -5.43 5.41
CA SER A 51 -7.06 -5.23 6.21
C SER A 51 -8.27 -5.91 5.56
N GLU A 52 -9.10 -6.55 6.40
CA GLU A 52 -10.31 -7.22 5.94
C GLU A 52 -11.31 -6.29 5.22
N PRO A 53 -11.61 -5.04 5.67
CA PRO A 53 -12.50 -4.15 4.91
C PRO A 53 -11.95 -3.80 3.53
N PHE A 54 -10.62 -3.69 3.37
CA PHE A 54 -10.01 -3.44 2.07
C PHE A 54 -10.10 -4.67 1.17
N ILE A 55 -9.80 -5.86 1.68
CA ILE A 55 -9.88 -7.12 0.95
C ILE A 55 -11.33 -7.36 0.48
N ALA A 56 -12.30 -7.23 1.39
CA ALA A 56 -13.72 -7.42 1.11
C ALA A 56 -14.36 -6.30 0.27
N GLY A 57 -13.61 -5.23 -0.06
CA GLY A 57 -14.11 -4.14 -0.89
C GLY A 57 -15.10 -3.21 -0.19
N ARG A 58 -15.15 -3.21 1.14
CA ARG A 58 -15.97 -2.29 1.95
C ARG A 58 -15.23 -0.97 2.14
N LEU A 59 -15.15 -0.21 1.07
CA LEU A 59 -14.36 1.02 0.99
C LEU A 59 -15.22 2.26 1.15
N HIS A 60 -14.70 3.25 1.87
CA HIS A 60 -15.22 4.61 1.96
C HIS A 60 -14.06 5.58 2.25
N THR A 61 -14.30 6.88 2.11
CA THR A 61 -13.26 7.91 2.24
C THR A 61 -12.68 8.06 3.65
N GLY A 62 -13.38 7.56 4.67
CA GLY A 62 -12.92 7.56 6.07
C GLY A 62 -12.16 6.30 6.51
N LEU A 63 -12.08 5.27 5.66
CA LEU A 63 -11.53 3.96 6.05
C LEU A 63 -10.11 4.05 6.60
N LEU A 64 -9.28 4.94 6.04
CA LEU A 64 -7.89 5.09 6.47
C LEU A 64 -7.78 5.58 7.93
N ASP A 65 -8.70 6.44 8.37
CA ASP A 65 -8.70 6.96 9.73
C ASP A 65 -9.20 5.91 10.74
N GLU A 66 -10.00 4.94 10.30
CA GLU A 66 -10.46 3.80 11.12
C GLU A 66 -9.41 2.69 11.26
N LEU A 67 -8.49 2.58 10.28
CA LEU A 67 -7.38 1.61 10.29
C LEU A 67 -6.13 2.10 11.03
N ARG A 68 -6.15 3.34 11.54
CA ARG A 68 -5.01 3.99 12.21
C ARG A 68 -4.91 3.66 13.68
#